data_AF-A0A257QIW7-F1
#
_entry.id   AF-A0A257QIW7-F1
#
_cell.length_a   1.000
_cell.length_b   1.000
_cell.length_c   1.000
_cell.angle_alpha   90.00
_cell.angle_beta   90.00
_cell.angle_gamma   90.00
#
_symmetry.space_group_name_H-M   'P 1'
#
loop_
_entity.id
_entity.type
_entity.pdbx_description
1 polymer ?
#
loop_
_entity_poly.entity_id
_entity_poly.type
_entity_poly.pdbx_seq_one_letter_code
_entity_poly.pdbx_strand_id
1 'polypeptide(L)'
;RWCEFSVGVPPSGRTSFFMEPVMHTTTSRPDAQHPQPINEVARVAIALPEDTSFYSDQRFIAVAFDASADGVTHEILGASRPTLPFLAGYEIFSKLCGDRAIRTVDGALRANGETITPERYLGLWRIAISQPLTPPRFTERYGYAAYAVLGGQFDGLRGKRKSWSSSPFETFDDFEAAHRDRIEYLDDGRCFRIELDLRLTHAARDAFYLESFLSSAGQCEGSDTSIVLKSVDPSRTPSAKTPSAQSDLFTPIAEAA
;
A
#
# COMPACT_ATOMS: atom_id res chain seq x y z
N ARG A 1 21.46 -10.79 -4.77
CA ARG A 1 22.14 -9.81 -5.64
C ARG A 1 22.01 -8.47 -4.94
N TRP A 2 23.14 -7.97 -4.46
CA TRP A 2 23.24 -6.82 -3.56
C TRP A 2 23.08 -5.50 -4.34
N CYS A 3 22.48 -4.50 -3.71
CA CYS A 3 22.47 -3.12 -4.18
C CYS A 3 23.85 -2.52 -3.93
N GLU A 4 24.72 -2.50 -4.94
CA GLU A 4 25.98 -1.75 -4.88
C GLU A 4 25.75 -0.30 -5.31
N PHE A 5 26.10 0.63 -4.42
CA PHE A 5 26.18 2.06 -4.71
C PHE A 5 27.64 2.44 -4.96
N SER A 6 27.93 2.96 -6.15
CA SER A 6 29.24 3.54 -6.48
C SER A 6 29.33 4.96 -5.95
N VAL A 7 30.21 5.20 -4.97
CA VAL A 7 30.58 6.55 -4.49
C VAL A 7 31.79 7.01 -5.30
N GLY A 8 31.61 8.06 -6.11
CA GLY A 8 32.69 8.71 -6.85
C GLY A 8 33.58 9.55 -5.92
N VAL A 9 34.88 9.30 -5.97
CA VAL A 9 35.93 10.09 -5.30
C VAL A 9 36.26 11.32 -6.16
N PRO A 10 36.28 12.55 -5.62
CA PRO A 10 36.82 13.70 -6.34
C PRO A 10 38.34 13.81 -6.13
N PRO A 11 39.11 14.30 -7.14
CA PRO A 11 40.56 14.36 -7.05
C PRO A 11 41.05 15.59 -6.27
N SER A 12 42.19 15.37 -5.61
CA SER A 12 42.99 16.31 -4.84
C SER A 12 43.53 17.49 -5.68
N GLY A 13 43.34 18.71 -5.20
CA GLY A 13 44.03 19.91 -5.69
C GLY A 13 44.20 20.94 -4.58
N ARG A 14 45.46 21.19 -4.18
CA ARG A 14 45.85 22.27 -3.24
C ARG A 14 45.80 23.62 -3.96
N THR A 15 45.13 24.61 -3.36
CA THR A 15 45.50 26.01 -3.55
C THR A 15 45.15 26.79 -2.28
N SER A 16 46.18 27.31 -1.63
CA SER A 16 46.11 28.19 -0.46
C SER A 16 45.66 29.58 -0.87
N PHE A 17 44.53 30.03 -0.33
CA PHE A 17 44.10 31.43 -0.35
C PHE A 17 43.96 31.94 1.09
N PHE A 18 44.64 33.06 1.36
CA PHE A 18 44.46 33.88 2.55
C PHE A 18 43.06 34.51 2.51
N MET A 19 42.28 34.38 3.59
CA MET A 19 41.04 35.13 3.82
C MET A 19 40.96 35.55 5.29
N GLU A 20 40.67 36.83 5.49
CA GLU A 20 40.54 37.51 6.77
C GLU A 20 39.43 36.93 7.66
N PRO A 21 39.52 37.02 9.01
CA PRO A 21 38.48 36.50 9.88
C PRO A 21 37.26 37.42 9.88
N VAL A 22 36.23 37.04 9.13
CA VAL A 22 34.89 37.62 9.26
C VAL A 22 34.24 37.03 10.51
N MET A 23 34.03 37.88 11.52
CA MET A 23 33.25 37.56 12.71
C MET A 23 31.79 37.34 12.32
N HIS A 24 31.40 36.09 12.07
CA HIS A 24 30.00 35.72 11.91
C HIS A 24 29.35 35.61 13.29
N THR A 25 28.58 36.64 13.64
CA THR A 25 27.51 36.53 14.63
C THR A 25 26.54 35.46 14.12
N THR A 26 26.61 34.26 14.69
CA THR A 26 25.71 33.17 14.35
C THR A 26 24.38 33.46 15.05
N THR A 27 23.50 34.17 14.36
CA THR A 27 22.08 34.20 14.69
C THR A 27 21.57 32.77 14.51
N SER A 28 21.30 32.09 15.63
CA SER A 28 20.71 30.75 15.65
C SER A 28 19.44 30.76 14.80
N ARG A 29 19.48 30.03 13.69
CA ARG A 29 18.32 29.72 12.86
C ARG A 29 17.32 28.96 13.73
N PRO A 30 16.03 29.33 13.77
CA PRO A 30 15.03 28.54 14.49
C PRO A 30 15.06 27.11 13.96
N ASP A 31 15.07 26.15 14.89
CA ASP A 31 15.14 24.71 14.62
C ASP A 31 14.25 24.37 13.44
N ALA A 32 14.87 23.92 12.34
CA ALA A 32 14.13 23.22 11.31
C ALA A 32 13.54 21.99 12.01
N GLN A 33 12.22 22.02 12.28
CA GLN A 33 11.49 20.87 12.78
C GLN A 33 11.83 19.69 11.87
N HIS A 34 12.69 18.79 12.34
CA HIS A 34 12.99 17.59 11.60
C HIS A 34 11.68 16.82 11.50
N PRO A 35 11.25 16.40 10.30
CA PRO A 35 10.05 15.60 10.16
C PRO A 35 10.17 14.41 11.10
N GLN A 36 9.15 14.24 11.95
CA GLN A 36 9.14 13.15 12.92
C GLN A 36 9.25 11.82 12.16
N PRO A 37 10.11 10.89 12.61
CA PRO A 37 10.20 9.58 12.00
C PRO A 37 8.84 8.89 11.97
N ILE A 38 8.51 8.28 10.84
CA ILE A 38 7.36 7.39 10.72
C ILE A 38 7.64 6.19 11.63
N ASN A 39 6.66 5.84 12.47
CA ASN A 39 6.76 4.69 13.34
C ASN A 39 5.75 3.61 12.93
N GLU A 40 6.21 2.61 12.17
CA GLU A 40 5.38 1.48 11.76
C GLU A 40 5.13 0.54 12.94
N VAL A 41 3.87 0.48 13.39
CA VAL A 41 3.45 -0.34 14.54
C VAL A 41 2.85 -1.68 14.13
N ALA A 42 2.39 -1.81 12.89
CA ALA A 42 1.96 -3.09 12.34
C ALA A 42 2.10 -3.11 10.81
N ARG A 43 2.09 -4.32 10.25
CA ARG A 43 2.09 -4.55 8.81
C ARG A 43 1.34 -5.83 8.49
N VAL A 44 0.72 -5.89 7.33
CA VAL A 44 -0.03 -7.07 6.90
C VAL A 44 -0.05 -7.18 5.38
N ALA A 45 0.06 -8.41 4.89
CA ALA A 45 -0.31 -8.76 3.53
C ALA A 45 -1.69 -9.41 3.56
N ILE A 46 -2.64 -8.85 2.82
CA ILE A 46 -3.97 -9.43 2.64
C ILE A 46 -3.92 -10.26 1.36
N ALA A 47 -3.98 -11.58 1.48
CA ALA A 47 -4.04 -12.48 0.32
C ALA A 47 -5.42 -12.39 -0.33
N LEU A 48 -5.44 -12.05 -1.62
CA LEU A 48 -6.65 -12.06 -2.42
C LEU A 48 -6.99 -13.50 -2.85
N PRO A 49 -8.25 -13.84 -3.15
CA PRO A 49 -8.60 -15.15 -3.68
C PRO A 49 -7.79 -15.53 -4.94
N GLU A 50 -7.48 -16.81 -5.12
CA GLU A 50 -6.68 -17.29 -6.27
C GLU A 50 -7.31 -16.94 -7.63
N ASP A 51 -8.63 -16.81 -7.69
CA ASP A 51 -9.38 -16.44 -8.90
C ASP A 51 -9.40 -14.94 -9.19
N THR A 52 -8.66 -14.11 -8.42
CA THR A 52 -8.68 -12.64 -8.55
C THR A 52 -8.18 -12.15 -9.90
N SER A 53 -7.18 -12.79 -10.50
CA SER A 53 -6.59 -12.33 -11.76
C SER A 53 -6.22 -13.51 -12.65
N PHE A 54 -5.98 -13.25 -13.94
CA PHE A 54 -5.49 -14.27 -14.85
C PHE A 54 -4.02 -14.65 -14.61
N TYR A 55 -3.29 -13.87 -13.82
CA TYR A 55 -1.92 -14.18 -13.46
C TYR A 55 -1.89 -15.35 -12.48
N SER A 56 -0.94 -16.27 -12.67
CA SER A 56 -0.78 -17.45 -11.81
C SER A 56 -0.27 -17.15 -10.40
N ASP A 57 0.30 -15.96 -10.20
CA ASP A 57 0.91 -15.59 -8.93
C ASP A 57 -0.15 -15.09 -7.95
N GLN A 58 -0.04 -15.54 -6.70
CA GLN A 58 -0.85 -15.02 -5.59
C GLN A 58 -0.73 -13.50 -5.50
N ARG A 59 -1.89 -12.82 -5.49
CA ARG A 59 -2.00 -11.36 -5.37
C ARG A 59 -2.29 -10.95 -3.93
N PHE A 60 -1.76 -9.79 -3.55
CA PHE A 60 -1.85 -9.24 -2.21
C PHE A 60 -2.19 -7.76 -2.21
N ILE A 61 -2.83 -7.30 -1.14
CA ILE A 61 -2.83 -5.89 -0.72
C ILE A 61 -1.87 -5.78 0.45
N ALA A 62 -0.84 -4.94 0.33
CA ALA A 62 0.14 -4.71 1.39
C ALA A 62 -0.22 -3.42 2.16
N VAL A 63 -0.42 -3.54 3.46
CA VAL A 63 -0.83 -2.43 4.34
C VAL A 63 0.19 -2.25 5.46
N ALA A 64 0.75 -1.05 5.57
CA ALA A 64 1.51 -0.60 6.72
C ALA A 64 0.60 0.20 7.66
N PHE A 65 0.74 0.01 8.97
CA PHE A 65 0.07 0.81 9.98
C PHE A 65 1.10 1.63 10.74
N ASP A 66 0.94 2.94 10.68
CA ASP A 66 1.89 3.90 11.23
C ASP A 66 1.25 4.64 12.41
N ALA A 67 2.01 4.79 13.50
CA ALA A 67 1.59 5.62 14.62
C ALA A 67 1.66 7.11 14.21
N SER A 68 0.62 7.84 14.55
CA SER A 68 0.51 9.30 14.39
C SER A 68 0.08 9.94 15.71
N ALA A 69 0.13 11.27 15.79
CA ALA A 69 -0.33 12.00 16.98
C ALA A 69 -1.82 11.75 17.29
N ASP A 70 -2.62 11.51 16.25
CA ASP A 70 -4.07 11.34 16.33
C ASP A 70 -4.50 9.86 16.39
N GLY A 71 -3.54 8.92 16.45
CA GLY A 71 -3.81 7.49 16.57
C GLY A 71 -2.98 6.64 15.62
N VAL A 72 -3.63 5.74 14.88
CA VAL A 72 -2.98 4.86 13.90
C VAL A 72 -3.51 5.21 12.51
N THR A 73 -2.61 5.59 11.62
CA THR A 73 -2.89 5.73 10.20
C THR A 73 -2.48 4.47 9.46
N HIS A 74 -2.91 4.33 8.22
CA HIS A 74 -2.52 3.22 7.37
C HIS A 74 -2.09 3.71 5.99
N GLU A 75 -1.12 3.01 5.41
CA GLU A 75 -0.66 3.21 4.05
C GLU A 75 -0.83 1.91 3.28
N ILE A 76 -1.50 1.98 2.13
CA ILE A 76 -1.56 0.86 1.18
C ILE A 76 -0.45 1.03 0.17
N LEU A 77 0.48 0.07 0.13
CA LEU A 77 1.63 0.14 -0.74
C LEU A 77 1.20 0.15 -2.21
N GLY A 78 1.62 1.19 -2.94
CA GLY A 78 1.33 1.33 -4.36
C GLY A 78 0.00 1.98 -4.71
N ALA A 79 -0.77 2.45 -3.72
CA ALA A 79 -2.04 3.17 -3.94
C ALA A 79 -1.86 4.58 -4.53
N SER A 80 -0.63 5.05 -4.75
CA SER A 80 -0.34 6.35 -5.38
C SER A 80 -0.55 6.38 -6.90
N ARG A 81 -0.92 5.25 -7.51
CA ARG A 81 -1.23 5.12 -8.93
C ARG A 81 -2.73 4.90 -9.12
N PRO A 82 -3.32 5.32 -10.26
CA PRO A 82 -4.73 5.11 -10.58
C PRO A 82 -4.99 3.65 -11.01
N THR A 83 -4.54 2.70 -10.19
CA THR A 83 -4.66 1.27 -10.41
C THR A 83 -4.82 0.58 -9.06
N LEU A 84 -5.58 -0.52 -9.02
CA LEU A 84 -5.71 -1.39 -7.86
C LEU A 84 -4.31 -1.93 -7.48
N PRO A 85 -3.85 -1.72 -6.25
CA PRO A 85 -2.59 -2.26 -5.75
C PRO A 85 -2.73 -3.77 -5.43
N PHE A 86 -3.12 -4.56 -6.43
CA PHE A 86 -3.16 -6.03 -6.37
C PHE A 86 -1.78 -6.57 -6.79
N LEU A 87 -0.88 -6.60 -5.81
CA LEU A 87 0.55 -6.82 -6.04
C LEU A 87 0.92 -8.29 -5.90
N ALA A 88 1.79 -8.77 -6.79
CA ALA A 88 2.54 -9.99 -6.53
C ALA A 88 3.58 -9.73 -5.43
N GLY A 89 4.05 -10.80 -4.77
CA GLY A 89 5.03 -10.69 -3.68
C GLY A 89 6.30 -9.92 -4.08
N TYR A 90 6.82 -10.14 -5.29
CA TYR A 90 8.01 -9.41 -5.78
C TYR A 90 7.74 -7.91 -6.02
N GLU A 91 6.52 -7.54 -6.40
CA GLU A 91 6.13 -6.14 -6.60
C GLU A 91 6.06 -5.40 -5.26
N ILE A 92 5.60 -6.06 -4.20
CA ILE A 92 5.65 -5.53 -2.84
C ILE A 92 7.09 -5.22 -2.44
N PHE A 93 8.02 -6.16 -2.65
CA PHE A 93 9.44 -5.92 -2.35
C PHE A 93 10.05 -4.80 -3.19
N SER A 94 9.71 -4.73 -4.48
CA SER A 94 10.18 -3.63 -5.34
C SER A 94 9.74 -2.26 -4.79
N LYS A 95 8.48 -2.13 -4.37
CA LYS A 95 7.96 -0.89 -3.76
C LYS A 95 8.58 -0.59 -2.41
N LEU A 96 8.73 -1.59 -1.54
CA LEU A 96 9.39 -1.44 -0.24
C LEU A 96 10.83 -0.94 -0.40
N CYS A 97 11.59 -1.53 -1.33
CA CYS A 97 12.96 -1.12 -1.62
C CYS A 97 13.05 0.28 -2.21
N GLY A 98 12.06 0.70 -2.99
CA GLY A 98 12.03 2.02 -3.62
C GLY A 98 11.58 3.17 -2.70
N ASP A 99 11.11 2.87 -1.48
CA ASP A 99 10.61 3.87 -0.55
C ASP A 99 10.90 3.53 0.91
N ARG A 100 10.06 2.72 1.56
CA ARG A 100 10.10 2.52 3.02
C ARG A 100 11.44 1.94 3.51
N ALA A 101 12.09 1.05 2.77
CA ALA A 101 13.41 0.54 3.15
C ALA A 101 14.51 1.62 3.10
N ILE A 102 14.43 2.57 2.16
CA ILE A 102 15.38 3.70 2.09
C ILE A 102 15.24 4.57 3.33
N ARG A 103 14.00 4.84 3.77
CA ARG A 103 13.71 5.62 4.99
C ARG A 103 14.25 4.99 6.28
N THR A 104 14.64 3.71 6.26
CA THR A 104 15.30 3.10 7.43
C THR A 104 16.78 3.49 7.53
N VAL A 105 17.42 3.87 6.42
CA VAL A 105 18.85 4.22 6.36
C VAL A 105 19.14 5.54 7.08
N ASP A 106 18.29 6.54 6.89
CA ASP A 106 18.39 7.86 7.53
C ASP A 106 17.63 7.95 8.86
N GLY A 107 17.01 6.85 9.30
CA GLY A 107 16.23 6.78 10.53
C GLY A 107 14.86 7.46 10.44
N ALA A 108 14.40 7.84 9.25
CA ALA A 108 13.07 8.42 9.01
C ALA A 108 11.93 7.39 9.12
N LEU A 109 12.25 6.09 9.12
CA LEU A 109 11.33 5.00 9.42
C LEU A 109 11.85 4.16 10.59
N ARG A 110 10.98 3.95 11.57
CA ARG A 110 11.16 3.08 12.72
C ARG A 110 10.11 1.98 12.73
N ALA A 111 10.41 0.88 13.40
CA ALA A 111 9.46 -0.21 13.64
C ALA A 111 9.26 -0.37 15.14
N ASN A 112 8.02 -0.20 15.62
CA ASN A 112 7.68 -0.25 17.05
C ASN A 112 8.56 0.66 17.92
N GLY A 113 8.89 1.86 17.43
CA GLY A 113 9.70 2.87 18.11
C GLY A 113 11.22 2.66 17.97
N GLU A 114 11.64 1.51 17.46
CA GLU A 114 13.05 1.15 17.31
C GLU A 114 13.59 1.52 15.93
N THR A 115 14.84 2.00 15.88
CA THR A 115 15.59 2.08 14.63
C THR A 115 15.79 0.68 14.07
N ILE A 116 15.58 0.53 12.76
CA ILE A 116 15.64 -0.76 12.07
C ILE A 116 16.55 -0.63 10.86
N THR A 117 17.26 -1.70 10.48
CA THR A 117 18.04 -1.70 9.23
C THR A 117 17.13 -2.06 8.04
N PRO A 118 17.51 -1.69 6.80
CA PRO A 118 16.75 -2.07 5.61
C PRO A 118 16.51 -3.58 5.52
N GLU A 119 17.52 -4.40 5.79
CA GLU A 119 17.44 -5.86 5.70
C GLU A 119 16.47 -6.44 6.72
N ARG A 120 16.53 -5.95 7.97
CA ARG A 120 15.62 -6.39 9.03
C ARG A 120 14.18 -5.97 8.71
N TYR A 121 13.99 -4.76 8.20
CA TYR A 121 12.68 -4.26 7.79
C TYR A 121 12.06 -5.09 6.64
N LEU A 122 12.85 -5.40 5.61
CA LEU A 122 12.40 -6.29 4.53
C LEU A 122 12.14 -7.72 5.03
N GLY A 123 12.90 -8.18 6.04
CA GLY A 123 12.65 -9.45 6.74
C GLY A 123 11.26 -9.51 7.37
N LEU A 124 10.82 -8.44 8.02
CA LEU A 124 9.47 -8.36 8.61
C LEU A 124 8.36 -8.44 7.56
N TRP A 125 8.55 -7.81 6.40
CA TRP A 125 7.62 -7.92 5.28
C TRP A 125 7.62 -9.31 4.64
N ARG A 126 8.77 -9.99 4.59
CA ARG A 126 8.84 -11.39 4.14
C ARG A 126 7.99 -12.31 5.01
N ILE A 127 8.01 -12.10 6.33
CA ILE A 127 7.15 -12.84 7.27
C ILE A 127 5.67 -12.50 7.04
N ALA A 128 5.33 -11.22 6.87
CA ALA A 128 3.93 -10.82 6.62
C ALA A 128 3.36 -11.43 5.32
N ILE A 129 4.18 -11.52 4.27
CA ILE A 129 3.79 -12.13 2.99
C ILE A 129 3.70 -13.66 3.08
N SER A 130 4.57 -14.31 3.87
CA SER A 130 4.51 -15.78 4.05
C SER A 130 3.38 -16.23 4.99
N GLN A 131 2.83 -15.30 5.79
CA GLN A 131 1.70 -15.53 6.69
C GLN A 131 0.58 -14.52 6.40
N PRO A 132 0.03 -14.49 5.17
CA PRO A 132 -0.93 -13.49 4.79
C PRO A 132 -2.29 -13.77 5.45
N LEU A 133 -3.12 -12.73 5.58
CA LEU A 133 -4.51 -12.87 6.02
C LEU A 133 -5.45 -12.85 4.83
N THR A 134 -6.49 -13.69 4.84
CA THR A 134 -7.64 -13.51 3.94
C THR A 134 -8.40 -12.22 4.31
N PRO A 135 -9.19 -11.60 3.42
CA PRO A 135 -9.94 -10.38 3.74
C PRO A 135 -10.85 -10.50 4.99
N PRO A 136 -11.59 -11.61 5.22
CA PRO A 136 -12.37 -11.77 6.46
C PRO A 136 -11.50 -11.78 7.73
N ARG A 137 -10.38 -12.52 7.71
CA ARG A 137 -9.42 -12.57 8.85
C ARG A 137 -8.73 -11.23 9.10
N PHE A 138 -8.45 -10.47 8.06
CA PHE A 138 -7.96 -9.10 8.20
C PHE A 138 -8.97 -8.23 8.96
N THR A 139 -10.25 -8.32 8.60
CA THR A 139 -11.32 -7.60 9.31
C THR A 139 -11.47 -8.01 10.76
N GLU A 140 -11.45 -9.30 11.06
CA GLU A 140 -11.52 -9.80 12.44
C GLU A 140 -10.34 -9.28 13.28
N ARG A 141 -9.13 -9.24 12.71
CA ARG A 141 -7.91 -8.89 13.45
C ARG A 141 -7.71 -7.38 13.60
N TYR A 142 -7.99 -6.61 12.56
CA TYR A 142 -7.66 -5.17 12.52
C TYR A 142 -8.88 -4.27 12.62
N GLY A 143 -10.11 -4.80 12.56
CA GLY A 143 -11.34 -4.00 12.63
C GLY A 143 -11.65 -3.18 11.38
N TYR A 144 -10.94 -3.43 10.28
CA TYR A 144 -11.15 -2.77 8.99
C TYR A 144 -11.65 -3.75 7.92
N ALA A 145 -12.55 -3.30 7.06
CA ALA A 145 -12.89 -4.01 5.82
C ALA A 145 -12.23 -3.29 4.63
N ALA A 146 -11.62 -4.07 3.74
CA ALA A 146 -11.00 -3.56 2.52
C ALA A 146 -12.04 -3.56 1.39
N TYR A 147 -12.14 -2.43 0.69
CA TYR A 147 -13.02 -2.25 -0.46
C TYR A 147 -12.20 -1.82 -1.66
N ALA A 148 -12.46 -2.42 -2.83
CA ALA A 148 -12.04 -1.85 -4.09
C ALA A 148 -13.08 -0.82 -4.54
N VAL A 149 -12.61 0.41 -4.76
CA VAL A 149 -13.44 1.51 -5.26
C VAL A 149 -13.01 1.75 -6.69
N LEU A 150 -13.97 1.65 -7.60
CA LEU A 150 -13.75 1.85 -9.03
C LEU A 150 -14.82 2.78 -9.57
N GLY A 151 -14.43 3.70 -10.44
CA GLY A 151 -15.35 4.61 -11.10
C GLY A 151 -14.82 5.14 -12.41
N GLY A 152 -15.73 5.60 -13.27
CA GLY A 152 -15.41 6.10 -14.59
C GLY A 152 -16.63 6.66 -15.32
N GLN A 153 -16.41 7.19 -16.51
CA GLN A 153 -17.49 7.58 -17.42
C GLN A 153 -18.08 6.36 -18.14
N PHE A 154 -19.40 6.31 -18.29
CA PHE A 154 -20.07 5.28 -19.11
C PHE A 154 -19.76 5.43 -20.61
N ASP A 155 -19.45 6.66 -21.06
CA ASP A 155 -19.11 6.94 -22.45
C ASP A 155 -17.83 6.18 -22.85
N GLY A 156 -17.96 5.32 -23.86
CA GLY A 156 -16.87 4.43 -24.31
C GLY A 156 -16.75 3.10 -23.54
N LEU A 157 -17.53 2.91 -22.48
CA LEU A 157 -17.64 1.62 -21.78
C LEU A 157 -18.82 0.79 -22.26
N ARG A 158 -19.97 1.41 -22.57
CA ARG A 158 -21.14 0.66 -23.04
C ARG A 158 -20.84 -0.15 -24.30
N GLY A 159 -21.20 -1.43 -24.28
CA GLY A 159 -20.88 -2.39 -25.34
C GLY A 159 -19.40 -2.75 -25.49
N LYS A 160 -18.50 -2.21 -24.66
CA LYS A 160 -17.06 -2.53 -24.71
C LYS A 160 -16.87 -4.00 -24.36
N ARG A 161 -16.12 -4.72 -25.18
CA ARG A 161 -15.79 -6.13 -24.97
C ARG A 161 -14.61 -6.31 -24.03
N LYS A 162 -14.59 -7.46 -23.35
CA LYS A 162 -13.47 -7.86 -22.49
C LYS A 162 -12.13 -7.80 -23.19
N SER A 163 -11.11 -7.40 -22.45
CA SER A 163 -9.70 -7.44 -22.91
C SER A 163 -9.02 -8.78 -22.65
N TRP A 164 -9.63 -9.63 -21.81
CA TRP A 164 -9.05 -10.89 -21.34
C TRP A 164 -10.02 -12.04 -21.56
N SER A 165 -9.55 -13.15 -22.15
CA SER A 165 -10.38 -14.34 -22.38
C SER A 165 -10.96 -14.92 -21.08
N SER A 166 -10.25 -14.77 -19.96
CA SER A 166 -10.62 -15.22 -18.63
C SER A 166 -11.59 -14.31 -17.88
N SER A 167 -11.94 -13.14 -18.42
CA SER A 167 -12.94 -12.26 -17.78
C SER A 167 -14.28 -12.99 -17.66
N PRO A 168 -14.95 -12.93 -16.49
CA PRO A 168 -16.28 -13.49 -16.29
C PRO A 168 -17.37 -12.69 -17.02
N PHE A 169 -17.06 -11.45 -17.42
CA PHE A 169 -17.95 -10.56 -18.18
C PHE A 169 -17.50 -10.51 -19.63
N GLU A 170 -18.42 -10.75 -20.57
CA GLU A 170 -18.11 -10.67 -22.00
C GLU A 170 -18.02 -9.22 -22.48
N THR A 171 -18.86 -8.38 -21.90
CA THR A 171 -18.94 -6.94 -22.11
C THR A 171 -19.03 -6.19 -20.79
N PHE A 172 -18.77 -4.87 -20.83
CA PHE A 172 -19.04 -4.01 -19.68
C PHE A 172 -20.54 -4.00 -19.32
N ASP A 173 -21.44 -4.13 -20.30
CA ASP A 173 -22.89 -4.17 -20.05
C ASP A 173 -23.27 -5.39 -19.20
N ASP A 174 -22.56 -6.52 -19.35
CA ASP A 174 -22.75 -7.69 -18.49
C ASP A 174 -22.29 -7.43 -17.05
N PHE A 175 -21.18 -6.70 -16.88
CA PHE A 175 -20.72 -6.24 -15.56
C PHE A 175 -21.74 -5.30 -14.93
N GLU A 176 -22.20 -4.29 -15.67
CA GLU A 176 -23.20 -3.34 -15.20
C GLU A 176 -24.50 -4.07 -14.80
N ALA A 177 -24.96 -5.02 -15.61
CA ALA A 177 -26.15 -5.82 -15.30
C ALA A 177 -25.96 -6.67 -14.03
N ALA A 178 -24.80 -7.28 -13.83
CA ALA A 178 -24.50 -8.11 -12.66
C ALA A 178 -24.38 -7.30 -11.36
N HIS A 179 -23.97 -6.04 -11.45
CA HIS A 179 -23.70 -5.18 -10.28
C HIS A 179 -24.62 -3.97 -10.17
N ARG A 180 -25.68 -3.86 -10.98
CA ARG A 180 -26.56 -2.68 -11.07
C ARG A 180 -27.00 -2.13 -9.72
N ASP A 181 -27.41 -2.99 -8.80
CA ASP A 181 -27.93 -2.59 -7.48
C ASP A 181 -26.84 -2.03 -6.54
N ARG A 182 -25.56 -2.12 -6.93
CA ARG A 182 -24.39 -1.65 -6.19
C ARG A 182 -23.68 -0.49 -6.87
N ILE A 183 -24.14 -0.10 -8.06
CA ILE A 183 -23.56 1.00 -8.84
C ILE A 183 -24.22 2.29 -8.37
N GLU A 184 -23.41 3.22 -7.92
CA GLU A 184 -23.80 4.61 -7.70
C GLU A 184 -23.68 5.35 -9.02
N TYR A 185 -24.79 5.89 -9.51
CA TYR A 185 -24.85 6.68 -10.74
C TYR A 185 -24.64 8.15 -10.40
N LEU A 186 -23.60 8.75 -10.99
CA LEU A 186 -23.16 10.12 -10.77
C LEU A 186 -23.36 10.96 -12.05
N ASP A 187 -23.30 12.29 -11.93
CA ASP A 187 -23.37 13.24 -13.05
C ASP A 187 -24.55 12.98 -14.02
N ASP A 188 -25.77 12.85 -13.47
CA ASP A 188 -27.00 12.50 -14.20
C ASP A 188 -26.91 11.16 -14.96
N GLY A 189 -26.14 10.21 -14.43
CA GLY A 189 -25.94 8.88 -15.02
C GLY A 189 -24.88 8.83 -16.12
N ARG A 190 -24.06 9.88 -16.26
CA ARG A 190 -22.87 9.86 -17.15
C ARG A 190 -21.69 9.14 -16.52
N CYS A 191 -21.62 9.13 -15.20
CA CYS A 191 -20.56 8.52 -14.44
C CYS A 191 -21.09 7.46 -13.49
N PHE A 192 -20.19 6.60 -13.07
CA PHE A 192 -20.49 5.65 -12.02
C PHE A 192 -19.35 5.52 -11.04
N ARG A 193 -19.72 5.06 -9.86
CA ARG A 193 -18.84 4.56 -8.81
C ARG A 193 -19.39 3.25 -8.30
N ILE A 194 -18.52 2.29 -8.04
CA ILE A 194 -18.87 1.04 -7.38
C ILE A 194 -17.86 0.75 -6.28
N GLU A 195 -18.38 0.25 -5.16
CA GLU A 195 -17.57 -0.22 -4.05
C GLU A 195 -17.75 -1.73 -3.84
N LEU A 196 -16.64 -2.45 -3.97
CA LEU A 196 -16.59 -3.91 -3.89
C LEU A 196 -15.92 -4.35 -2.59
N ASP A 197 -16.73 -4.82 -1.63
CA ASP A 197 -16.24 -5.44 -0.39
C ASP A 197 -15.46 -6.73 -0.71
N LEU A 198 -14.16 -6.72 -0.45
CA LEU A 198 -13.26 -7.81 -0.81
C LEU A 198 -13.44 -9.07 0.05
N ARG A 199 -14.30 -9.03 1.07
CA ARG A 199 -14.72 -10.22 1.82
C ARG A 199 -15.73 -11.06 1.06
N LEU A 200 -16.46 -10.45 0.11
CA LEU A 200 -17.47 -11.14 -0.68
C LEU A 200 -16.81 -11.99 -1.77
N THR A 201 -17.43 -13.13 -2.05
CA THR A 201 -17.01 -14.03 -3.11
C THR A 201 -16.92 -13.28 -4.44
N HIS A 202 -15.84 -13.51 -5.19
CA HIS A 202 -15.54 -12.90 -6.49
C HIS A 202 -15.33 -11.38 -6.51
N ALA A 203 -15.54 -10.64 -5.43
CA ALA A 203 -15.42 -9.18 -5.45
C ALA A 203 -14.03 -8.68 -5.89
N ALA A 204 -12.95 -9.35 -5.46
CA ALA A 204 -11.59 -9.02 -5.91
C ALA A 204 -11.39 -9.31 -7.41
N ARG A 205 -11.93 -10.43 -7.91
CA ARG A 205 -11.90 -10.80 -9.33
C ARG A 205 -12.65 -9.78 -10.17
N ASP A 206 -13.87 -9.46 -9.77
CA ASP A 206 -14.73 -8.57 -10.52
C ASP A 206 -14.15 -7.14 -10.53
N ALA A 207 -13.51 -6.70 -9.44
CA ALA A 207 -12.74 -5.45 -9.38
C ALA A 207 -11.56 -5.43 -10.37
N PHE A 208 -10.78 -6.51 -10.44
CA PHE A 208 -9.64 -6.63 -11.35
C PHE A 208 -10.07 -6.54 -12.83
N TYR A 209 -11.17 -7.22 -13.20
CA TYR A 209 -11.67 -7.16 -14.57
C TYR A 209 -12.36 -5.83 -14.89
N LEU A 210 -13.04 -5.21 -13.93
CA LEU A 210 -13.58 -3.85 -14.09
C LEU A 210 -12.47 -2.83 -14.37
N GLU A 211 -11.36 -2.87 -13.62
CA GLU A 211 -10.21 -2.00 -13.88
C GLU A 211 -9.71 -2.13 -15.33
N SER A 212 -9.69 -3.36 -15.86
CA SER A 212 -9.31 -3.59 -17.26
C SER A 212 -10.24 -2.88 -18.26
N PHE A 213 -11.56 -2.82 -17.98
CA PHE A 213 -12.48 -2.01 -18.77
C PHE A 213 -12.19 -0.51 -18.63
N LEU A 214 -11.84 -0.05 -17.44
CA LEU A 214 -11.56 1.37 -17.14
C LEU A 214 -10.26 1.90 -17.74
N SER A 215 -9.33 1.04 -18.15
CA SER A 215 -8.04 1.44 -18.75
C SER A 215 -8.13 2.42 -19.95
N SER A 216 -9.30 2.54 -20.58
CA SER A 216 -9.55 3.49 -21.68
C SER A 216 -10.76 4.40 -21.44
N ALA A 217 -11.32 4.41 -20.23
CA ALA A 217 -12.46 5.24 -19.90
C ALA A 217 -12.04 6.70 -19.74
N GLY A 218 -12.94 7.62 -20.08
CA GLY A 218 -12.76 9.03 -19.76
C GLY A 218 -12.81 9.26 -18.24
N GLN A 219 -12.17 10.33 -17.79
CA GLN A 219 -12.19 10.76 -16.40
C GLN A 219 -13.40 11.66 -16.12
N CYS A 220 -14.01 11.50 -14.96
CA CYS A 220 -15.00 12.39 -14.39
C CYS A 220 -14.84 12.53 -12.87
N GLU A 221 -15.66 13.39 -12.27
CA GLU A 221 -15.74 13.51 -10.82
C GLU A 221 -16.13 12.15 -10.21
N GLY A 222 -15.29 11.64 -9.30
CA GLY A 222 -15.46 10.29 -8.74
C GLY A 222 -14.86 9.14 -9.56
N SER A 223 -14.14 9.42 -10.65
CA SER A 223 -13.24 8.43 -11.28
C SER A 223 -12.07 8.13 -10.35
N ASP A 224 -12.27 7.15 -9.49
CA ASP A 224 -11.27 6.66 -8.55
C ASP A 224 -11.06 5.16 -8.81
N THR A 225 -9.81 4.74 -8.82
CA THR A 225 -9.42 3.32 -8.82
C THR A 225 -8.49 3.13 -7.65
N SER A 226 -9.04 2.72 -6.52
CA SER A 226 -8.32 2.67 -5.26
C SER A 226 -8.76 1.50 -4.38
N ILE A 227 -7.98 1.25 -3.35
CA ILE A 227 -8.39 0.42 -2.23
C ILE A 227 -8.58 1.33 -1.04
N VAL A 228 -9.72 1.19 -0.36
CA VAL A 228 -10.01 1.92 0.86
C VAL A 228 -10.24 0.95 2.00
N LEU A 229 -9.74 1.30 3.18
CA LEU A 229 -9.99 0.55 4.42
C LEU A 229 -11.05 1.31 5.22
N LYS A 230 -12.21 0.68 5.45
CA LYS A 230 -13.31 1.27 6.23
C LYS A 230 -13.38 0.59 7.58
N SER A 231 -13.46 1.37 8.66
CA SER A 231 -13.69 0.81 10.00
C SER A 231 -15.04 0.08 10.02
N VAL A 232 -15.07 -1.14 10.57
CA VAL A 232 -16.29 -1.95 10.69
C VAL A 232 -17.10 -1.55 11.93
N ASP A 233 -16.47 -0.88 12.90
CA ASP A 233 -17.11 -0.29 14.07
C ASP A 233 -16.50 1.10 14.34
N PRO A 234 -17.14 2.19 13.89
CA PRO A 234 -16.62 3.55 14.11
C PRO A 234 -16.70 4.00 15.58
N SER A 235 -17.49 3.31 16.42
CA SER A 235 -17.59 3.56 17.86
C SER A 235 -16.49 2.89 18.68
N ARG A 236 -15.77 1.94 18.08
CA ARG A 236 -14.61 1.28 18.69
C ARG A 236 -13.35 2.02 18.26
N THR A 237 -12.95 3.03 19.03
CA THR A 237 -11.65 3.67 18.88
C THR A 237 -10.58 2.56 18.85
N PRO A 238 -9.68 2.51 17.83
CA PRO A 238 -8.59 1.55 17.87
C PRO A 238 -7.82 1.81 19.15
N SER A 239 -7.83 0.83 20.04
CA SER A 239 -7.10 0.96 21.29
C SER A 239 -5.64 1.15 20.93
N ALA A 240 -4.99 2.18 21.47
CA ALA A 240 -3.53 2.31 21.46
C ALA A 240 -2.84 1.13 22.20
N LYS A 241 -3.60 0.16 22.70
CA LYS A 241 -3.09 -1.16 23.01
C LYS A 241 -2.75 -1.86 21.70
N THR A 242 -1.46 -1.78 21.37
CA THR A 242 -0.70 -2.77 20.61
C THR A 242 -1.44 -4.12 20.64
N PRO A 243 -1.83 -4.71 19.49
CA PRO A 243 -2.02 -6.15 19.46
C PRO A 243 -0.68 -6.71 19.89
N SER A 244 -0.63 -7.22 21.13
CA SER A 244 0.59 -7.76 21.73
C SER A 244 1.32 -8.56 20.66
N ALA A 245 2.57 -8.16 20.43
CA ALA A 245 3.46 -8.78 19.48
C ALA A 245 3.33 -10.31 19.58
N GLN A 246 3.37 -11.00 18.44
CA GLN A 246 4.52 -11.78 17.98
C GLN A 246 5.57 -12.27 19.02
N SER A 247 5.23 -12.39 20.29
CA SER A 247 6.12 -12.79 21.38
C SER A 247 6.27 -14.31 21.47
N ASP A 248 5.51 -15.08 20.68
CA ASP A 248 5.62 -16.55 20.65
C ASP A 248 6.58 -17.09 19.58
N LEU A 249 7.34 -16.24 18.88
CA LEU A 249 8.28 -16.68 17.82
C LEU A 249 9.77 -16.56 18.16
N PHE A 250 10.13 -16.25 19.41
CA PHE A 250 11.51 -16.34 19.88
C PHE A 250 11.63 -17.41 20.96
N THR A 251 11.62 -18.67 20.55
CA THR A 251 12.43 -19.67 21.27
C THR A 251 13.83 -19.61 20.65
N PRO A 252 14.90 -19.29 21.40
CA PRO A 252 16.23 -19.50 20.91
C PRO A 252 16.40 -20.99 20.64
N ILE A 253 16.82 -21.35 19.42
CA ILE A 253 17.39 -22.66 19.18
C ILE A 253 18.67 -22.69 20.01
N ALA A 254 18.57 -23.29 21.20
CA ALA A 254 19.74 -23.66 21.96
C ALA A 254 20.54 -24.65 21.10
N GLU A 255 21.79 -24.31 20.82
CA GLU A 255 22.82 -25.24 20.35
C GLU A 255 22.78 -26.48 21.26
N ALA A 256 22.39 -27.62 20.69
CA ALA A 256 22.70 -28.91 21.28
C ALA A 256 24.08 -29.32 20.77
N ALA A 257 25.00 -29.44 21.74
CA ALA A 257 26.31 -30.08 21.62
C ALA A 257 26.22 -31.53 21.15
#